data_AF-A0A354XA30-F1
#
_entry.id   AF-A0A354XA30-F1
#
_cell.length_a   1.000
_cell.length_b   1.000
_cell.length_c   1.000
_cell.angle_alpha   90.00
_cell.angle_beta   90.00
_cell.angle_gamma   90.00
#
_symmetry.space_group_name_H-M   'P 1'
#
loop_
_entity.id
_entity.type
_entity.pdbx_description
1 polymer ?
#
loop_
_entity_poly.entity_id
_entity_poly.type
_entity_poly.pdbx_seq_one_letter_code
_entity_poly.pdbx_strand_id
1 'polypeptide(L)'
;MILFFVGILEMIVISAWTHMVSETRVIASGLTTVLNILIWYYVLQSVMDNIGNVQNILLYAIGCAVGTMLTTAWLRYKSAREEPSPVALD
;
A
#
# COMPACT_ATOMS: atom_id res chain seq x y z
N MET A 1 17.59 -1.41 -5.04
CA MET A 1 17.11 -0.08 -4.56
C MET A 1 15.74 0.28 -5.10
N ILE A 2 15.47 0.16 -6.42
CA ILE A 2 14.15 0.41 -7.00
C ILE A 2 13.02 -0.39 -6.30
N LEU A 3 13.25 -1.67 -5.98
CA LEU A 3 12.28 -2.53 -5.31
C LEU A 3 11.76 -2.02 -3.95
N PHE A 4 12.58 -1.26 -3.20
CA PHE A 4 12.14 -0.65 -1.94
C PHE A 4 11.05 0.40 -2.17
N PHE A 5 11.26 1.29 -3.16
CA PHE A 5 10.28 2.31 -3.53
C PHE A 5 9.03 1.69 -4.15
N VAL A 6 9.21 0.62 -4.95
CA VAL A 6 8.07 -0.13 -5.51
C VAL A 6 7.21 -0.73 -4.39
N GLY A 7 7.81 -1.34 -3.37
CA GLY A 7 7.06 -1.88 -2.22
C GLY A 7 6.29 -0.81 -1.43
N ILE A 8 6.87 0.39 -1.24
CA ILE A 8 6.16 1.52 -0.61
C ILE A 8 4.96 1.94 -1.46
N LEU A 9 5.18 2.16 -2.76
CA LEU A 9 4.15 2.65 -3.68
C LEU A 9 3.02 1.63 -3.83
N GLU A 10 3.36 0.35 -3.90
CA GLU A 10 2.40 -0.75 -3.95
C GLU A 10 1.48 -0.77 -2.73
N MET A 11 2.04 -0.65 -1.52
CA MET A 11 1.22 -0.63 -0.30
C MET A 11 0.30 0.61 -0.23
N ILE A 12 0.72 1.74 -0.78
CA ILE A 12 -0.13 2.94 -0.91
C ILE A 12 -1.26 2.69 -1.91
N VAL A 13 -0.97 2.10 -3.06
CA VAL A 13 -1.96 1.77 -4.09
C VAL A 13 -2.99 0.75 -3.58
N ILE A 14 -2.54 -0.29 -2.87
CA ILE A 14 -3.42 -1.30 -2.23
C ILE A 14 -4.33 -0.63 -1.20
N SER A 15 -3.79 0.26 -0.38
CA SER A 15 -4.58 0.97 0.64
C SER A 15 -5.64 1.88 0.00
N ALA A 16 -5.29 2.59 -1.07
CA ALA A 16 -6.23 3.41 -1.84
C ALA A 16 -7.30 2.55 -2.53
N TRP A 17 -6.91 1.41 -3.10
CA TRP A 17 -7.84 0.43 -3.66
C TRP A 17 -8.85 -0.08 -2.63
N THR A 18 -8.36 -0.44 -1.44
CA THR A 18 -9.20 -0.94 -0.33
C THR A 18 -10.24 0.10 0.08
N HIS A 19 -9.86 1.37 0.13
CA HIS A 19 -10.79 2.47 0.38
C HIS A 19 -11.82 2.64 -0.75
N MET A 20 -11.39 2.61 -2.01
CA MET A 20 -12.30 2.74 -3.17
C MET A 20 -13.29 1.58 -3.31
N VAL A 21 -12.87 0.36 -2.98
CA VAL A 21 -13.75 -0.82 -2.88
C VAL A 21 -14.80 -0.61 -1.80
N SER A 22 -14.41 -0.08 -0.64
CA SER A 22 -15.33 0.14 0.49
C SER A 22 -16.40 1.19 0.21
N GLU A 23 -16.12 2.19 -0.65
CA GLU A 23 -17.11 3.18 -1.11
C GLU A 23 -18.05 2.66 -2.22
N THR A 24 -18.08 1.36 -2.54
CA THR A 24 -18.98 0.74 -3.53
C THR A 24 -18.87 1.29 -4.97
N ARG A 25 -17.74 1.89 -5.35
CA ARG A 25 -17.49 2.33 -6.73
C ARG A 25 -17.05 1.15 -7.60
N VAL A 26 -17.99 0.31 -8.04
CA VAL A 26 -17.76 -0.98 -8.74
C VAL A 26 -16.83 -0.86 -9.97
N ILE A 27 -16.98 0.18 -10.79
CA ILE A 27 -16.15 0.36 -11.99
C ILE A 27 -14.72 0.80 -11.61
N ALA A 28 -14.59 1.71 -10.64
CA ALA A 28 -13.30 2.19 -10.17
C ALA A 28 -12.52 1.10 -9.42
N SER A 29 -13.21 0.27 -8.63
CA SER A 29 -12.59 -0.87 -7.96
C SER A 29 -12.11 -1.91 -8.95
N GLY A 30 -12.89 -2.22 -10.00
CA GLY A 30 -12.48 -3.13 -11.06
C GLY A 30 -11.22 -2.67 -11.80
N LEU A 31 -11.17 -1.41 -12.25
CA LEU A 31 -9.99 -0.85 -12.93
C LEU A 31 -8.75 -0.87 -12.04
N THR A 32 -8.93 -0.51 -10.77
CA THR A 32 -7.82 -0.48 -9.82
C THR A 32 -7.34 -1.89 -9.46
N THR A 33 -8.22 -2.90 -9.43
CA THR A 33 -7.82 -4.31 -9.28
C THR A 33 -6.91 -4.76 -10.42
N VAL A 34 -7.24 -4.40 -11.67
CA VAL A 34 -6.39 -4.73 -12.84
C VAL A 34 -5.00 -4.09 -12.68
N LEU A 35 -4.95 -2.81 -12.32
CA LEU A 35 -3.67 -2.12 -12.05
C LEU A 35 -2.89 -2.79 -10.91
N ASN A 36 -3.55 -3.20 -9.84
CA ASN A 36 -2.91 -3.88 -8.72
C ASN A 36 -2.27 -5.21 -9.14
N ILE A 37 -2.98 -6.01 -9.95
CA ILE A 37 -2.45 -7.29 -10.47
C ILE A 37 -1.22 -7.04 -11.37
N LEU A 38 -1.22 -5.98 -12.18
CA LEU A 38 -0.08 -5.64 -13.03
C LEU A 38 1.16 -5.24 -12.21
N ILE A 39 0.97 -4.48 -11.14
CA ILE A 39 2.04 -4.11 -10.21
C ILE A 39 2.62 -5.36 -9.53
N TRP A 40 1.74 -6.24 -9.03
CA TRP A 40 2.13 -7.53 -8.44
C TRP A 40 2.91 -8.41 -9.41
N TYR A 41 2.48 -8.49 -10.66
CA TYR A 41 3.16 -9.26 -11.70
C TYR A 41 4.59 -8.74 -11.92
N TYR A 42 4.75 -7.42 -12.06
CA TYR A 42 6.07 -6.81 -12.21
C TYR A 42 7.00 -7.10 -11.03
N VAL A 43 6.48 -7.02 -9.81
CA VAL A 43 7.25 -7.29 -8.59
C VAL A 43 7.66 -8.76 -8.52
N LEU A 44 6.72 -9.69 -8.74
CA LEU A 44 7.00 -11.12 -8.77
C LEU A 44 8.06 -11.47 -9.81
N GLN A 45 7.95 -10.89 -11.02
CA GLN A 45 8.94 -11.08 -12.07
C GLN A 45 10.31 -10.55 -11.64
N SER A 46 10.38 -9.34 -11.07
CA SER A 46 11.63 -8.75 -10.61
C SER A 46 12.29 -9.56 -9.48
N VAL A 47 11.49 -10.14 -8.59
CA VAL A 47 11.93 -11.05 -7.52
C VAL A 47 12.42 -12.39 -8.09
N MET A 48 11.69 -12.97 -9.05
CA MET A 48 12.06 -14.23 -9.69
C MET A 48 13.35 -14.10 -10.52
N ASP A 49 13.51 -13.01 -11.29
CA ASP A 49 14.70 -12.74 -12.09
C ASP A 49 15.95 -12.55 -11.22
N ASN A 50 15.77 -12.16 -9.96
CA ASN A 50 16.86 -11.90 -9.01
C ASN A 50 16.82 -12.84 -7.79
N ILE A 51 16.28 -14.05 -7.93
CA ILE A 51 16.07 -14.99 -6.81
C ILE A 51 17.36 -15.36 -6.06
N GLY A 52 18.51 -15.28 -6.74
CA GLY A 52 19.83 -15.47 -6.12
C GLY A 52 20.28 -14.33 -5.21
N ASN A 53 19.56 -13.21 -5.17
CA ASN A 53 19.92 -12.01 -4.41
C ASN A 53 18.87 -11.70 -3.34
N VAL A 54 18.98 -12.36 -2.19
CA VAL A 54 18.10 -12.23 -1.03
C VAL A 54 17.99 -10.77 -0.52
N GLN A 55 19.02 -9.95 -0.77
CA GLN A 55 19.00 -8.52 -0.42
C GLN A 55 17.89 -7.76 -1.15
N ASN A 56 17.56 -8.12 -2.39
CA ASN A 56 16.48 -7.46 -3.15
C ASN A 56 15.10 -7.76 -2.56
N ILE A 57 14.89 -9.00 -2.11
CA ILE A 57 13.66 -9.45 -1.45
C ILE A 57 13.50 -8.75 -0.10
N LEU A 58 14.57 -8.67 0.68
CA LEU A 58 14.58 -7.94 1.96
C LEU A 58 14.26 -6.45 1.78
N LEU A 59 14.87 -5.79 0.80
CA LEU A 59 14.58 -4.38 0.51
C LEU A 59 13.13 -4.17 0.10
N TYR A 60 12.56 -5.07 -0.70
CA TYR A 60 11.14 -5.05 -1.05
C TYR A 60 10.26 -5.21 0.19
N ALA A 61 10.53 -6.21 1.04
CA ALA A 61 9.78 -6.45 2.26
C ALA A 61 9.83 -5.26 3.25
N ILE A 62 11.00 -4.63 3.41
CA ILE A 62 11.14 -3.42 4.23
C ILE A 62 10.35 -2.26 3.60
N GLY A 63 10.40 -2.11 2.28
CA GLY A 63 9.59 -1.12 1.56
C GLY A 63 8.09 -1.30 1.82
N CYS A 64 7.61 -2.54 1.76
CA CYS A 64 6.23 -2.87 2.09
C CYS A 64 5.89 -2.51 3.55
N ALA A 65 6.73 -2.90 4.50
CA ALA A 65 6.50 -2.59 5.92
C ALA A 65 6.43 -1.06 6.17
N VAL A 66 7.35 -0.30 5.57
CA VAL A 66 7.37 1.17 5.64
C VAL A 66 6.14 1.77 4.97
N GLY A 67 5.74 1.26 3.80
CA GLY A 67 4.55 1.70 3.09
C GLY A 67 3.28 1.51 3.92
N THR A 68 3.13 0.36 4.57
CA THR A 68 2.01 0.11 5.49
C THR A 68 2.04 1.08 6.68
N MET A 69 3.18 1.23 7.36
CA MET A 69 3.30 2.15 8.49
C MET A 69 2.97 3.59 8.11
N LEU A 70 3.50 4.08 6.98
CA LEU A 70 3.22 5.43 6.47
C LEU A 70 1.73 5.61 6.16
N THR A 71 1.11 4.64 5.50
CA THR A 71 -0.28 4.76 5.09
C THR A 71 -1.21 4.71 6.31
N THR A 72 -0.95 3.83 7.27
CA THR A 72 -1.69 3.78 8.55
C THR A 72 -1.48 5.06 9.37
N ALA A 73 -0.26 5.58 9.44
CA ALA A 73 0.03 6.84 10.14
C ALA A 73 -0.69 8.03 9.49
N TRP A 74 -0.71 8.10 8.15
CA TRP A 74 -1.39 9.14 7.41
C TRP A 74 -2.92 9.07 7.58
N LEU A 75 -3.50 7.87 7.54
CA LEU A 75 -4.92 7.66 7.84
C LEU A 75 -5.27 8.12 9.26
N ARG A 76 -4.48 7.74 10.26
CA ARG A 76 -4.68 8.21 11.65
C ARG A 76 -4.57 9.73 11.78
N TYR A 77 -3.60 10.34 11.09
CA TYR A 77 -3.45 11.79 11.09
C TYR A 77 -4.62 12.51 10.41
N LYS A 78 -5.16 11.95 9.32
CA LYS A 78 -6.35 12.49 8.65
C LYS A 78 -7.59 12.40 9.55
N SER A 79 -7.86 11.24 10.16
CA SER A 79 -8.97 11.06 11.08
C SER A 79 -8.89 11.99 12.30
N ALA A 80 -7.68 12.24 12.82
CA ALA A 80 -7.47 13.18 13.93
C ALA A 80 -7.73 14.66 13.57
N ARG A 81 -7.81 15.02 12.28
CA ARG A 81 -8.13 16.38 11.83
C ARG A 81 -9.60 16.56 11.42
N GLU A 82 -10.34 15.49 11.19
CA GLU A 82 -11.76 15.52 10.80
C GLU A 82 -12.73 15.48 12.01
N GLU A 83 -12.24 15.20 13.23
CA GLU A 83 -13.01 15.40 14.47
C GLU A 83 -12.57 16.69 15.21
N PRO A 84 -13.44 17.70 15.42
CA PRO A 84 -13.31 18.51 16.61
C PRO A 84 -13.75 17.62 17.77
N SER A 85 -12.80 17.21 18.63
CA SER A 85 -13.03 16.55 19.92
C SER A 85 -14.47 16.58 20.42
N PRO A 86 -15.11 15.41 20.63
CA PRO A 86 -15.93 15.31 21.83
C PRO A 86 -15.97 13.86 22.33
N VAL A 87 -14.99 13.41 23.11
CA VAL A 87 -15.30 12.44 24.17
C VAL A 87 -14.42 12.77 25.35
N ALA A 88 -14.99 13.56 26.26
CA ALA A 88 -14.58 13.58 27.65
C ALA A 88 -14.53 12.14 28.14
N LEU A 89 -13.38 11.76 28.68
CA LEU A 89 -13.23 10.60 29.54
C LEU A 89 -14.18 10.79 30.73
N ASP A 90 -15.23 9.97 30.79
CA ASP A 90 -15.87 9.53 32.03
C ASP A 90 -15.66 8.02 32.16
#